data_AF-A0A4Q4YAJ9-F1
#
_entry.id   AF-A0A4Q4YAJ9-F1
#
_cell.length_a   1.000
_cell.length_b   1.000
_cell.length_c   1.000
_cell.angle_alpha   90.00
_cell.angle_beta   90.00
_cell.angle_gamma   90.00
#
_symmetry.space_group_name_H-M   'P 1'
#
loop_
_entity.id
_entity.type
_entity.pdbx_description
1 polymer ?
#
loop_
_entity_poly.entity_id
_entity_poly.type
_entity_poly.pdbx_seq_one_letter_code
_entity_poly.pdbx_strand_id
1 'polypeptide(L)'
;MSLLISSLLLFVTSFAQELAPATCDVRLPSPFTPTHTIPDPFELVNGAAVANATTWSCRRTEIRAMLEQYELSVRPPKAQLLRC
;
A
#
# COMPACT_ATOMS: atom_id res chain seq x y z
N MET A 1 -41.85 -6.62 2.68
CA MET A 1 -40.96 -5.44 2.86
C MET A 1 -39.78 -5.69 3.79
N SER A 2 -39.85 -6.56 4.81
CA SER A 2 -38.72 -6.83 5.71
C SER A 2 -37.53 -7.59 5.11
N LEU A 3 -37.73 -8.40 4.06
CA LEU A 3 -36.66 -9.14 3.38
C LEU A 3 -35.77 -8.24 2.49
N LEU A 4 -36.35 -7.17 1.92
CA LEU A 4 -35.61 -6.21 1.10
C LEU A 4 -34.63 -5.38 1.94
N ILE A 5 -34.97 -5.11 3.20
CA ILE A 5 -34.12 -4.37 4.14
C ILE A 5 -32.91 -5.23 4.57
N SER A 6 -33.08 -6.54 4.75
CA SER A 6 -31.98 -7.46 5.08
C SER A 6 -30.98 -7.64 3.93
N SER A 7 -31.46 -7.69 2.68
CA SER A 7 -30.57 -7.75 1.51
C SER A 7 -29.77 -6.46 1.30
N LEU A 8 -30.31 -5.30 1.66
CA LEU A 8 -29.58 -4.03 1.55
C LEU A 8 -28.40 -3.96 2.53
N LEU A 9 -28.55 -4.50 3.74
CA LEU A 9 -27.51 -4.46 4.78
C LEU A 9 -26.28 -5.33 4.44
N LEU A 10 -26.47 -6.42 3.69
CA LEU A 10 -25.35 -7.30 3.28
C LEU A 10 -24.47 -6.70 2.17
N PHE A 11 -25.01 -5.83 1.31
CA PHE A 11 -24.25 -5.24 0.21
C PHE A 11 -23.29 -4.11 0.63
N VAL A 12 -23.56 -3.42 1.74
CA VAL A 12 -22.80 -2.20 2.13
C VAL A 12 -21.42 -2.53 2.72
N THR A 13 -21.20 -3.74 3.25
CA THR A 13 -19.95 -4.08 3.95
C THR A 13 -18.79 -4.45 3.03
N SER A 14 -19.04 -4.71 1.75
CA SER A 14 -18.01 -5.27 0.85
C SER A 14 -17.02 -4.24 0.31
N PHE A 15 -17.40 -2.96 0.20
CA PHE A 15 -16.56 -1.91 -0.42
C PHE A 15 -15.61 -1.18 0.55
N ALA A 16 -15.53 -1.57 1.83
CA ALA A 16 -14.78 -0.84 2.86
C ALA A 16 -13.41 -1.45 3.21
N GLN A 17 -12.81 -2.29 2.36
CA GLN A 17 -11.57 -3.00 2.72
C GLN A 17 -10.27 -2.20 2.53
N GLU A 18 -10.35 -0.91 2.18
CA GLU A 18 -9.18 -0.02 1.94
C GLU A 18 -8.65 0.69 3.21
N LEU A 19 -9.13 0.37 4.43
CA LEU A 19 -8.94 1.27 5.58
C LEU A 19 -8.04 0.78 6.71
N ALA A 20 -7.64 -0.49 6.74
CA ALA A 20 -6.66 -0.91 7.74
C ALA A 20 -5.25 -0.60 7.21
N PRO A 21 -4.45 0.25 7.88
CA PRO A 21 -3.03 0.34 7.57
C PRO A 21 -2.43 -1.03 7.82
N ALA A 22 -2.08 -1.75 6.75
CA ALA A 22 -1.32 -2.97 6.88
C ALA A 22 0.01 -2.62 7.54
N THR A 23 0.37 -3.31 8.62
CA THR A 23 1.69 -3.20 9.24
C THR A 23 2.68 -3.89 8.31
N CYS A 24 3.21 -3.13 7.35
CA CYS A 24 4.16 -3.62 6.36
C CYS A 24 5.57 -3.28 6.84
N ASP A 25 6.40 -4.30 7.02
CA ASP A 25 7.84 -4.10 7.23
C ASP A 25 8.49 -3.77 5.88
N VAL A 26 8.82 -2.50 5.67
CA VAL A 26 9.45 -2.05 4.43
C VAL A 26 10.96 -2.06 4.61
N ARG A 27 11.60 -3.04 3.97
CA ARG A 27 13.06 -3.18 3.99
C ARG A 27 13.60 -3.21 2.56
N LEU A 28 14.16 -2.09 2.13
CA LEU A 28 14.76 -1.96 0.81
C LEU A 28 16.24 -2.38 0.85
N PRO A 29 16.72 -3.23 -0.08
CA PRO A 29 18.13 -3.48 -0.28
C PRO A 29 18.79 -2.20 -0.84
N SER A 30 20.02 -1.97 -0.45
CA SER A 30 20.86 -0.92 -1.01
C SER A 30 22.25 -1.48 -1.27
N PRO A 31 22.72 -1.56 -2.53
CA PRO A 31 22.08 -1.09 -3.78
C PRO A 31 21.05 -2.08 -4.38
N PHE A 32 20.18 -1.60 -5.27
CA PHE A 32 19.38 -2.45 -6.17
C PHE A 32 20.20 -2.91 -7.37
N THR A 33 19.92 -4.12 -7.87
CA THR A 33 20.47 -4.62 -9.13
C THR A 33 19.86 -3.85 -10.31
N PRO A 34 20.67 -3.29 -11.23
CA PRO A 34 20.16 -2.64 -12.43
C PRO A 34 19.33 -3.61 -13.29
N THR A 35 18.23 -3.13 -13.84
CA THR A 35 17.40 -3.86 -14.80
C THR A 35 17.18 -3.02 -16.06
N HIS A 36 17.07 -3.68 -17.21
CA HIS A 36 16.76 -3.04 -18.50
C HIS A 36 15.25 -2.97 -18.79
N THR A 37 14.42 -3.53 -17.90
CA THR A 37 12.97 -3.52 -18.01
C THR A 37 12.34 -2.75 -16.86
N ILE A 38 11.08 -2.38 -17.03
CA ILE A 38 10.29 -1.79 -15.94
C ILE A 38 10.14 -2.86 -14.84
N PRO A 39 10.46 -2.55 -13.56
CA PRO A 39 10.28 -3.49 -12.45
C PRO A 39 8.84 -3.99 -12.34
N ASP A 40 8.66 -5.27 -12.01
CA ASP A 40 7.33 -5.85 -11.87
C ASP A 40 6.56 -5.19 -10.70
N PRO A 41 5.44 -4.50 -10.93
CA PRO A 41 4.66 -3.92 -9.85
C PRO A 41 4.01 -4.98 -8.95
N PHE A 42 3.88 -6.24 -9.39
CA PHE A 42 3.22 -7.33 -8.68
C PHE A 42 4.18 -8.30 -7.99
N GLU A 43 5.46 -7.95 -7.88
CA GLU A 43 6.45 -8.67 -7.09
C GLU A 43 7.03 -7.74 -6.03
N LEU A 44 7.00 -8.15 -4.76
CA LEU A 44 7.67 -7.45 -3.66
C LEU A 44 9.19 -7.59 -3.79
N VAL A 45 9.94 -6.70 -3.16
CA VAL A 45 11.41 -6.71 -3.21
C VAL A 45 12.03 -8.00 -2.63
N ASN A 46 11.32 -8.71 -1.75
CA ASN A 46 11.72 -10.02 -1.23
C ASN A 46 11.37 -11.21 -2.16
N GLY A 47 10.80 -10.95 -3.34
CA GLY A 47 10.35 -11.94 -4.31
C GLY A 47 8.93 -12.47 -4.09
N ALA A 48 8.19 -11.98 -3.08
CA ALA A 48 6.83 -12.44 -2.82
C ALA A 48 5.83 -11.81 -3.81
N ALA A 49 4.94 -12.64 -4.35
CA ALA A 49 3.91 -12.19 -5.28
C ALA A 49 2.82 -11.35 -4.58
N VAL A 50 2.37 -10.30 -5.25
CA VAL A 50 1.26 -9.44 -4.83
C VAL A 50 -0.03 -9.99 -5.43
N ALA A 51 -0.71 -10.86 -4.68
CA ALA A 51 -1.86 -11.63 -5.16
C ALA A 51 -3.23 -11.05 -4.79
N ASN A 52 -3.29 -10.11 -3.84
CA ASN A 52 -4.54 -9.55 -3.32
C ASN A 52 -4.39 -8.12 -2.80
N ALA A 53 -5.53 -7.47 -2.49
CA ALA A 53 -5.58 -6.09 -2.02
C ALA A 53 -4.75 -5.84 -0.73
N THR A 54 -4.68 -6.82 0.17
CA THR A 54 -3.87 -6.71 1.40
C THR A 54 -2.39 -6.66 1.07
N THR A 55 -1.91 -7.59 0.23
CA THR A 55 -0.51 -7.59 -0.23
C THR A 55 -0.18 -6.35 -1.07
N TRP A 56 -1.15 -5.84 -1.84
CA TRP A 56 -1.01 -4.61 -2.61
C TRP A 56 -0.83 -3.38 -1.72
N SER A 57 -1.53 -3.32 -0.58
CA SER A 57 -1.34 -2.26 0.41
C SER A 57 0.13 -2.16 0.85
N CYS A 58 0.79 -3.30 1.07
CA CYS A 58 2.23 -3.31 1.39
C CYS A 58 3.12 -2.96 0.20
N ARG A 59 2.81 -3.47 -0.99
CA ARG A 59 3.56 -3.12 -2.20
C ARG A 59 3.55 -1.62 -2.48
N ARG A 60 2.42 -0.93 -2.26
CA ARG A 60 2.36 0.54 -2.41
C ARG A 60 3.28 1.28 -1.46
N THR A 61 3.37 0.84 -0.20
CA THR A 61 4.30 1.43 0.78
C THR A 61 5.75 1.19 0.37
N GLU A 62 6.07 0.01 -0.15
CA GLU A 62 7.40 -0.33 -0.66
C GLU A 62 7.80 0.54 -1.87
N ILE A 63 6.92 0.66 -2.88
CA ILE A 63 7.16 1.51 -4.06
C ILE A 63 7.37 2.97 -3.64
N ARG A 64 6.58 3.47 -2.69
CA ARG A 64 6.74 4.82 -2.16
C ARG A 64 8.12 5.02 -1.53
N ALA A 65 8.57 4.08 -0.70
CA ALA A 65 9.90 4.14 -0.10
C ALA A 65 11.01 4.12 -1.15
N MET A 66 10.85 3.33 -2.23
CA MET A 66 11.80 3.31 -3.35
C MET A 66 11.86 4.68 -4.05
N LEU A 67 10.72 5.28 -4.38
CA LEU A 67 10.68 6.60 -5.02
C LEU A 67 11.29 7.69 -4.12
N GLU A 68 10.98 7.69 -2.82
CA GLU A 68 11.56 8.63 -1.87
C GLU A 68 13.08 8.45 -1.72
N GLN A 69 13.59 7.21 -1.80
CA GLN A 69 15.03 6.94 -1.70
C GLN A 69 15.81 7.29 -2.97
N TYR A 70 15.24 7.05 -4.16
CA TYR A 70 15.99 7.13 -5.42
C TYR A 70 15.73 8.39 -6.25
N GLU A 71 14.58 9.06 -6.09
CA GLU A 71 14.20 10.18 -6.97
C GLU A 71 13.62 11.38 -6.22
N LEU A 72 12.66 11.16 -5.32
CA LEU A 72 11.80 12.21 -4.78
C LEU A 72 12.26 12.78 -3.43
N SER A 73 13.28 12.18 -2.82
CA SER A 73 13.67 12.42 -1.42
C SER A 73 12.56 12.06 -0.41
N VAL A 74 12.92 12.05 0.88
CA VAL A 74 12.01 11.67 1.97
C VAL A 74 10.83 12.65 2.05
N ARG A 75 9.60 12.13 1.99
CA ARG A 75 8.42 12.97 2.20
C ARG A 75 8.31 13.33 3.68
N PRO A 76 8.20 14.63 4.05
CA PRO A 76 7.98 15.02 5.43
C PRO A 76 6.70 14.39 6.01
N PRO A 77 6.70 14.04 7.31
CA PRO A 77 5.47 13.63 7.98
C PRO A 77 4.47 14.80 8.04
N LYS A 78 3.20 14.47 8.31
CA LYS A 78 2.17 15.49 8.53
C LYS A 78 2.63 16.44 9.64
N ALA A 79 2.61 17.74 9.37
CA ALA A 79 2.96 18.75 10.35
C ALA A 79 2.06 18.62 11.58
N GLN A 80 2.68 18.68 12.77
CA GLN A 80 1.94 18.91 13.99
C GLN A 80 1.59 20.39 14.01
N LEU A 81 0.31 20.72 14.22
CA LEU A 81 -0.09 22.11 14.38
C LEU A 81 0.73 22.69 15.54
N LEU A 82 1.60 23.66 15.24
CA LEU A 82 2.23 24.48 16.25
C LEU A 82 1.09 25.22 16.96
N ARG A 83 0.78 24.84 18.20
CA ARG A 83 -0.05 25.71 19.05
C ARG A 83 0.80 26.93 19.37
N CYS A 84 0.40 28.07 18.82
CA CYS A 84 0.91 29.38 19.21
C CYS A 84 0.67 29.62 20.71
#